data_AF-A0A1L8Z9Y9-F1
#
_entry.id   AF-A0A1L8Z9Y9-F1
#
_cell.length_a   1.000
_cell.length_b   1.000
_cell.length_c   1.000
_cell.angle_alpha   90.00
_cell.angle_beta   90.00
_cell.angle_gamma   90.00
#
_symmetry.space_group_name_H-M   'P 1'
#
loop_
_entity.id
_entity.type
_entity.pdbx_description
1 polymer ?
#
loop_
_entity_poly.entity_id
_entity_poly.type
_entity_poly.pdbx_seq_one_letter_code
_entity_poly.pdbx_strand_id
1 'polypeptide(L)'
;MSRLLEKLKQKKDSIKISDISIKKDAFSKIEEIDSKKVYYTKIFKHLVRYKVSKKTQKLRIVFQAIKGNEKKYYSLNLFSLKKDDKFLGIKYGWDKLKKPFNLKERDNKSYMIQKLYHIEFKFKKGSIKSYILSLRTLLRKKEKETTEYYQFTLNNLEKMETKV
;
A
#
# COMPACT_ATOMS: atom_id res chain seq x y z
N MET A 1 -23.23 3.83 -21.83
CA MET A 1 -21.92 3.89 -21.12
C MET A 1 -21.73 5.32 -20.62
N SER A 2 -21.59 5.57 -19.32
CA SER A 2 -21.62 6.95 -18.79
C SER A 2 -20.37 7.75 -19.19
N ARG A 3 -20.55 9.03 -19.51
CA ARG A 3 -19.47 10.01 -19.80
C ARG A 3 -18.41 10.10 -18.68
N LEU A 4 -18.77 9.64 -17.48
CA LEU A 4 -17.90 9.49 -16.32
C LEU A 4 -16.91 8.32 -16.47
N LEU A 5 -17.36 7.17 -16.99
CA LEU A 5 -16.53 5.99 -17.23
C LEU A 5 -15.46 6.24 -18.29
N GLU A 6 -15.78 7.00 -19.34
CA GLU A 6 -14.79 7.44 -20.34
C GLU A 6 -13.77 8.41 -19.73
N LYS A 7 -14.21 9.38 -18.93
CA LYS A 7 -13.31 10.28 -18.20
C LYS A 7 -12.41 9.53 -17.22
N LEU A 8 -12.90 8.45 -16.58
CA LEU A 8 -12.13 7.62 -15.67
C LEU A 8 -11.14 6.70 -16.40
N LYS A 9 -11.49 6.17 -17.57
CA LYS A 9 -10.56 5.44 -18.46
C LYS A 9 -9.46 6.37 -18.98
N GLN A 10 -9.81 7.55 -19.49
CA GLN A 10 -8.84 8.58 -19.90
C GLN A 10 -7.91 9.04 -18.76
N LYS A 11 -8.40 9.10 -17.51
CA LYS A 11 -7.57 9.40 -16.32
C LYS A 11 -6.64 8.27 -15.90
N LYS A 12 -6.96 7.02 -16.24
CA LYS A 12 -6.14 5.83 -15.95
C LYS A 12 -4.98 5.71 -16.92
N ASP A 13 -5.19 6.15 -18.17
CA ASP A 13 -4.20 6.06 -19.25
C ASP A 13 -3.25 7.28 -19.33
N SER A 14 -3.61 8.41 -18.71
CA SER A 14 -2.83 9.67 -18.78
C SER A 14 -1.79 9.87 -17.68
N ILE A 15 -1.75 9.06 -16.62
CA ILE A 15 -0.76 9.24 -15.55
C ILE A 15 0.50 8.44 -15.90
N LYS A 16 1.40 9.05 -16.70
CA LYS A 16 2.76 8.53 -16.87
C LYS A 16 3.49 8.66 -15.54
N ILE A 17 4.24 7.63 -15.13
CA ILE A 17 5.01 7.62 -13.88
C ILE A 17 6.01 8.79 -13.82
N SER A 18 6.43 9.31 -14.98
CA SER A 18 7.29 10.49 -15.12
C SER A 18 6.70 11.74 -14.45
N ASP A 19 5.38 11.82 -14.33
CA ASP A 19 4.67 13.03 -13.90
C ASP A 19 4.29 12.98 -12.41
N ILE A 20 4.72 11.91 -11.71
CA ILE A 20 4.48 11.70 -10.28
C ILE A 20 5.74 12.04 -9.47
N SER A 21 5.65 12.98 -8.53
CA SER A 21 6.70 13.20 -7.53
C SER A 21 6.76 12.04 -6.52
N ILE A 22 7.67 11.10 -6.75
CA ILE A 22 7.89 9.93 -5.89
C ILE A 22 8.86 10.29 -4.77
N LYS A 23 8.37 10.41 -3.54
CA LYS A 23 9.24 10.63 -2.37
C LYS A 23 9.92 9.33 -1.94
N LYS A 24 11.20 9.44 -1.52
CA LYS A 24 12.04 8.31 -1.12
C LYS A 24 11.80 7.85 0.33
N ASP A 25 11.43 8.76 1.23
CA ASP A 25 11.25 8.41 2.65
C ASP A 25 9.82 7.92 2.96
N ALA A 26 9.62 6.62 2.77
CA ALA A 26 8.37 5.91 2.99
C ALA A 26 8.29 5.20 4.36
N PHE A 27 9.37 5.23 5.14
CA PHE A 27 9.47 4.52 6.42
C PHE A 27 9.19 5.45 7.60
N SER A 28 8.67 4.88 8.68
CA SER A 28 8.36 5.59 9.93
C SER A 28 9.20 5.09 11.09
N LYS A 29 9.49 3.79 11.12
CA LYS A 29 10.23 3.13 12.19
C LYS A 29 10.98 1.91 11.67
N ILE A 30 12.08 1.57 12.33
CA ILE A 30 12.77 0.28 12.18
C ILE A 30 12.89 -0.32 13.57
N GLU A 31 12.64 -1.62 13.70
CA GLU A 31 12.86 -2.40 14.91
C GLU A 31 13.72 -3.62 14.59
N GLU A 32 14.35 -4.18 15.62
CA GLU A 32 15.00 -5.47 15.55
C GLU A 32 14.28 -6.42 16.52
N ILE A 33 13.77 -7.53 15.98
CA ILE A 33 13.01 -8.55 16.71
C ILE A 33 13.64 -9.89 16.35
N ASP A 34 14.11 -10.65 17.34
CA ASP A 34 14.76 -11.96 17.15
C ASP A 34 15.89 -11.92 16.10
N SER A 35 16.75 -10.90 16.19
CA SER A 35 17.84 -10.64 15.23
C SER A 35 17.40 -10.41 13.78
N LYS A 36 16.12 -10.10 13.56
CA LYS A 36 15.54 -9.74 12.26
C LYS A 36 15.09 -8.29 12.27
N LYS A 37 15.41 -7.56 11.21
CA LYS A 37 15.00 -6.15 11.05
C LYS A 37 13.58 -6.07 10.51
N VAL A 38 12.71 -5.36 11.22
CA VAL A 38 11.34 -5.07 10.80
C VAL A 38 11.23 -3.58 10.48
N TYR A 39 10.94 -3.28 9.22
CA TYR A 39 10.74 -1.92 8.75
C TYR A 39 9.25 -1.61 8.69
N TYR A 40 8.88 -0.48 9.27
CA TYR A 40 7.50 0.00 9.33
C TYR A 40 7.34 1.19 8.41
N THR A 41 6.32 1.17 7.56
CA THR A 41 6.06 2.31 6.67
C THR A 41 5.31 3.42 7.38
N LYS A 42 5.23 4.58 6.74
CA LYS A 42 4.17 5.56 7.01
C LYS A 42 2.81 4.93 6.63
N ILE A 43 1.72 5.49 7.15
CA ILE A 43 0.37 5.04 6.81
C ILE A 43 0.02 5.56 5.41
N PHE A 44 -0.37 4.65 4.52
CA PHE A 44 -0.77 4.95 3.14
C PHE A 44 -2.27 4.77 2.93
N LYS A 45 -2.81 5.42 1.91
CA LYS A 45 -4.23 5.32 1.56
C LYS A 45 -4.56 3.97 0.91
N HIS A 46 -3.85 3.62 -0.16
CA HIS A 46 -4.01 2.35 -0.87
C HIS A 46 -2.74 1.99 -1.66
N LEU A 47 -2.63 0.70 -1.98
CA LEU A 47 -1.70 0.17 -2.96
C LEU A 47 -2.17 0.59 -4.37
N VAL A 48 -1.28 1.19 -5.16
CA VAL A 48 -1.62 1.73 -6.50
C VAL A 48 -1.03 0.86 -7.58
N ARG A 49 0.21 0.41 -7.39
CA ARG A 49 0.94 -0.34 -8.38
C ARG A 49 2.03 -1.16 -7.73
N TYR A 50 2.35 -2.28 -8.36
CA TYR A 50 3.54 -3.05 -8.09
C TYR A 50 4.20 -3.39 -9.44
N LYS A 51 5.53 -3.53 -9.46
CA LYS A 51 6.32 -3.86 -10.64
C LYS A 51 7.55 -4.65 -10.22
N VAL A 52 7.66 -5.88 -10.70
CA VAL A 52 8.92 -6.62 -10.63
C VAL A 52 9.83 -6.11 -11.75
N SER A 53 10.99 -5.59 -11.36
CA SER A 53 12.01 -5.17 -12.32
C SER A 53 12.76 -6.40 -12.84
N LYS A 54 12.65 -6.71 -14.14
CA LYS A 54 13.39 -7.83 -14.75
C LYS A 54 14.91 -7.66 -14.61
N LYS A 55 15.42 -6.42 -14.69
CA LYS A 55 16.86 -6.11 -14.62
C LYS A 55 17.42 -6.23 -13.20
N THR A 56 16.70 -5.73 -12.20
CA THR A 56 17.20 -5.70 -10.81
C THR A 56 16.64 -6.81 -9.93
N GLN A 57 15.64 -7.56 -10.41
CA GLN A 57 14.90 -8.57 -9.65
C GLN A 57 14.38 -8.02 -8.31
N LYS A 58 14.05 -6.72 -8.29
CA LYS A 58 13.47 -6.01 -7.15
C LYS A 58 11.99 -5.81 -7.40
N LEU A 59 11.19 -6.04 -6.37
CA LEU A 59 9.77 -5.75 -6.38
C LEU A 59 9.56 -4.29 -5.97
N ARG A 60 9.22 -3.44 -6.94
CA ARG A 60 8.84 -2.06 -6.68
C ARG A 60 7.36 -1.99 -6.33
N ILE A 61 7.04 -1.38 -5.20
CA ILE A 61 5.67 -1.14 -4.76
C ILE A 61 5.42 0.36 -4.70
N VAL A 62 4.25 0.81 -5.13
CA VAL A 62 3.84 2.22 -5.13
C VAL A 62 2.54 2.37 -4.35
N PHE A 63 2.58 3.27 -3.38
CA PHE A 63 1.45 3.62 -2.52
C PHE A 63 1.02 5.06 -2.75
N GLN A 64 -0.28 5.33 -2.58
CA GLN A 64 -0.78 6.70 -2.49
C GLN A 64 -0.74 7.20 -1.04
N ALA A 65 -0.28 8.43 -0.84
CA ALA A 65 -0.32 9.11 0.46
C ALA A 65 -1.76 9.38 0.91
N ILE A 66 -1.93 9.64 2.21
CA ILE A 66 -3.24 10.00 2.80
C ILE A 66 -3.66 11.44 2.45
N LYS A 67 -2.71 12.38 2.34
CA LYS A 67 -3.00 13.83 2.32
C LYS A 67 -3.85 14.26 1.11
N GLY A 68 -4.84 15.11 1.40
CA GLY A 68 -5.86 15.61 0.47
C GLY A 68 -5.32 16.42 -0.71
N ASN A 69 -6.16 16.48 -1.76
CA ASN A 69 -6.05 17.12 -3.08
C ASN A 69 -4.76 16.92 -3.91
N GLU A 70 -3.59 16.72 -3.30
CA GLU A 70 -2.35 16.43 -4.01
C GLU A 70 -2.11 14.93 -4.12
N LYS A 71 -2.01 14.42 -5.35
CA LYS A 71 -1.66 13.02 -5.62
C LYS A 71 -0.17 12.79 -5.30
N LYS A 72 0.16 12.63 -4.02
CA LYS A 72 1.50 12.24 -3.56
C LYS A 72 1.60 10.72 -3.52
N TYR A 73 2.67 10.19 -4.10
CA TYR A 73 2.95 8.77 -4.12
C TYR A 73 4.31 8.47 -3.52
N TYR A 74 4.42 7.30 -2.92
CA TYR A 74 5.63 6.77 -2.32
C TYR A 74 5.95 5.45 -2.99
N SER A 75 7.22 5.21 -3.33
CA SER A 75 7.62 3.91 -3.85
C SER A 75 8.66 3.25 -2.97
N LEU A 76 8.44 1.99 -2.66
CA LEU A 76 9.39 1.10 -2.02
C LEU A 76 10.01 0.20 -3.08
N ASN A 77 11.31 -0.03 -3.00
CA ASN A 77 11.95 -1.14 -3.70
C ASN A 77 12.22 -2.21 -2.66
N LEU A 78 11.41 -3.26 -2.67
CA LEU A 78 11.67 -4.45 -1.87
C LEU A 78 12.94 -5.13 -2.36
N PHE A 79 13.64 -5.82 -1.45
CA PHE A 79 14.96 -6.40 -1.68
C PHE A 79 14.97 -7.41 -2.83
N SER A 80 16.17 -7.78 -3.26
CA SER A 80 16.34 -8.67 -4.42
C SER A 80 15.76 -10.06 -4.11
N LEU A 81 14.90 -10.56 -4.98
CA LEU A 81 14.28 -11.88 -4.87
C LEU A 81 15.31 -13.05 -4.93
N LYS A 82 16.55 -12.78 -5.36
CA LYS A 82 17.60 -13.79 -5.63
C LYS A 82 18.83 -13.72 -4.70
N LYS A 83 18.90 -12.78 -3.75
CA LYS A 83 20.05 -12.66 -2.83
C LYS A 83 19.82 -13.46 -1.54
N ASP A 84 20.84 -13.48 -0.66
CA ASP A 84 20.78 -14.09 0.69
C ASP A 84 19.52 -13.77 1.48
N ASP A 85 18.94 -12.58 1.28
CA ASP A 85 17.70 -12.17 1.91
C ASP A 85 16.49 -12.59 1.07
N LYS A 86 16.29 -13.91 0.97
CA LYS A 86 15.23 -14.53 0.18
C LYS A 86 13.85 -14.05 0.63
N PHE A 87 12.99 -13.71 -0.33
CA PHE A 87 11.58 -13.43 -0.07
C PHE A 87 10.83 -14.70 0.34
N LEU A 88 10.11 -14.64 1.45
CA LEU A 88 9.42 -15.78 2.07
C LEU A 88 7.90 -15.76 1.87
N GLY A 89 7.32 -14.61 1.51
CA GLY A 89 5.88 -14.50 1.28
C GLY A 89 5.27 -13.22 1.83
N ILE A 90 3.95 -13.15 1.70
CA ILE A 90 3.12 -12.03 2.16
C ILE A 90 2.26 -12.50 3.33
N LYS A 91 2.17 -11.69 4.38
CA LYS A 91 1.24 -11.89 5.50
C LYS A 91 0.38 -10.64 5.68
N TYR A 92 -0.92 -10.84 5.87
CA TYR A 92 -1.82 -9.76 6.26
C TYR A 92 -1.98 -9.72 7.78
N GLY A 93 -2.07 -8.53 8.34
CA GLY A 93 -2.20 -8.35 9.77
C GLY A 93 -2.76 -6.99 10.15
N TRP A 94 -2.89 -6.76 11.44
CA TRP A 94 -3.24 -5.47 12.00
C TRP A 94 -2.52 -5.24 13.32
N ASP A 95 -2.20 -3.98 13.59
CA ASP A 95 -1.62 -3.54 14.86
C ASP A 95 -2.60 -2.60 15.58
N LYS A 96 -2.73 -2.75 16.90
CA LYS A 96 -3.47 -1.82 17.73
C LYS A 96 -2.62 -0.58 17.98
N LEU A 97 -3.17 0.60 17.69
CA LEU A 97 -2.49 1.85 18.00
C LEU A 97 -2.60 2.17 19.50
N LYS A 98 -1.49 2.60 20.11
CA LYS A 98 -1.47 3.11 21.49
C LYS A 98 -2.33 4.37 21.65
N LYS A 99 -2.32 5.25 20.63
CA LYS A 99 -3.17 6.44 20.53
C LYS A 99 -3.94 6.42 19.21
N PRO A 100 -5.25 6.75 19.20
CA PRO A 100 -6.02 6.71 17.97
C PRO A 100 -5.50 7.70 16.92
N PHE A 101 -5.46 7.26 15.66
CA PHE A 101 -5.12 8.09 14.51
C PHE A 101 -6.36 8.77 13.95
N ASN A 102 -6.39 10.10 13.97
CA ASN A 102 -7.50 10.88 13.44
C ASN A 102 -7.33 11.13 11.94
N LEU A 103 -8.13 10.44 11.13
CA LEU A 103 -8.21 10.64 9.69
C LEU A 103 -9.27 11.70 9.39
N LYS A 104 -8.85 12.88 8.91
CA LYS A 104 -9.76 13.90 8.37
C LYS A 104 -10.01 13.63 6.88
N GLU A 105 -11.25 13.34 6.50
CA GLU A 105 -11.69 13.32 5.10
C GLU A 105 -12.11 14.72 4.63
N ARG A 106 -12.33 14.87 3.32
CA ARG A 106 -12.67 16.16 2.69
C ARG A 106 -14.04 16.72 3.14
N ASP A 107 -14.96 15.86 3.59
CA ASP A 107 -16.35 16.24 3.89
C ASP A 107 -16.57 16.58 5.39
N ASN A 108 -15.56 17.14 6.07
CA ASN A 108 -15.54 17.35 7.54
C ASN A 108 -15.77 16.10 8.41
N LYS A 109 -15.89 14.91 7.80
CA LYS A 109 -15.95 13.64 8.50
C LYS A 109 -14.55 13.29 9.01
N SER A 110 -14.45 13.13 10.33
CA SER A 110 -13.26 12.61 10.98
C SER A 110 -13.51 11.18 11.44
N TYR A 111 -12.56 10.30 11.16
CA TYR A 111 -12.62 8.93 11.63
C TYR A 111 -11.47 8.68 12.59
N MET A 112 -11.81 8.21 13.78
CA MET A 112 -10.84 7.74 14.74
C MET A 112 -10.45 6.29 14.39
N ILE A 113 -9.18 6.07 14.09
CA ILE A 113 -8.62 4.77 13.72
C ILE A 113 -7.80 4.24 14.88
N GLN A 114 -8.23 3.12 15.45
CA GLN A 114 -7.51 2.44 16.54
C GLN A 114 -6.76 1.18 16.08
N LYS A 115 -7.09 0.64 14.90
CA LYS A 115 -6.45 -0.54 14.31
C LYS A 115 -5.88 -0.17 12.95
N LEU A 116 -4.59 -0.39 12.75
CA LEU A 116 -3.92 -0.22 11.46
C LEU A 116 -3.69 -1.57 10.82
N TYR A 117 -4.27 -1.75 9.63
CA TYR A 117 -4.05 -2.94 8.83
C TYR A 117 -2.78 -2.80 7.99
N HIS A 118 -2.07 -3.90 7.83
CA HIS A 118 -0.81 -3.93 7.09
C HIS A 118 -0.67 -5.16 6.21
N ILE A 119 0.15 -4.99 5.16
CA ILE A 119 0.76 -6.07 4.39
C ILE A 119 2.19 -6.21 4.88
N GLU A 120 2.56 -7.37 5.39
CA GLU A 120 3.91 -7.72 5.78
C GLU A 120 4.58 -8.52 4.65
N PHE A 121 5.62 -7.93 4.06
CA PHE A 121 6.50 -8.63 3.13
C PHE A 121 7.62 -9.29 3.92
N LYS A 122 7.65 -10.63 3.95
CA LYS A 122 8.62 -11.39 4.73
C LYS A 122 9.84 -11.75 3.89
N PHE A 123 11.01 -11.60 4.49
CA PHE A 123 12.30 -11.99 3.94
C PHE A 123 13.07 -12.83 4.98
N LYS A 124 14.15 -13.50 4.56
CA LYS A 124 14.97 -14.34 5.45
C LYS A 124 15.56 -13.56 6.63
N LYS A 125 16.05 -12.34 6.39
CA LYS A 125 16.76 -11.47 7.35
C LYS A 125 15.85 -10.40 7.97
N GLY A 126 14.57 -10.32 7.59
CA GLY A 126 13.69 -9.26 8.06
C GLY A 126 12.30 -9.23 7.43
N SER A 127 11.54 -8.19 7.74
CA SER A 127 10.25 -7.95 7.09
C SER A 127 9.94 -6.47 6.92
N ILE A 128 9.00 -6.17 6.02
CA ILE A 128 8.52 -4.81 5.78
C ILE A 128 7.01 -4.80 6.01
N LYS A 129 6.57 -4.11 7.07
CA LYS A 129 5.16 -3.87 7.37
C LYS A 129 4.68 -2.58 6.72
N SER A 130 3.88 -2.73 5.68
CA SER A 130 3.28 -1.63 4.93
C SER A 130 1.86 -1.36 5.41
N TYR A 131 1.65 -0.24 6.10
CA TYR A 131 0.33 0.16 6.63
C TYR A 131 -0.55 0.80 5.56
N ILE A 132 -1.75 0.25 5.37
CA ILE A 132 -2.65 0.66 4.29
C ILE A 132 -4.09 0.79 4.80
N LEU A 133 -4.67 1.98 4.64
CA LEU A 133 -6.04 2.26 5.08
C LEU A 133 -7.10 1.48 4.29
N SER A 134 -6.90 1.27 2.98
CA SER A 134 -7.86 0.54 2.15
C SER A 134 -8.11 -0.90 2.58
N LEU A 135 -7.14 -1.54 3.25
CA LEU A 135 -7.32 -2.87 3.84
C LEU A 135 -8.43 -2.89 4.89
N ARG A 136 -8.62 -1.78 5.62
CA ARG A 136 -9.74 -1.65 6.58
C ARG A 136 -11.09 -1.77 5.88
N THR A 137 -11.21 -1.22 4.67
CA THR A 137 -12.46 -1.30 3.91
C THR A 137 -12.73 -2.74 3.49
N LEU A 138 -11.71 -3.45 2.99
CA LEU A 138 -11.83 -4.87 2.62
C LEU A 138 -12.23 -5.74 3.82
N LEU A 139 -11.58 -5.55 4.96
CA LEU A 139 -11.69 -6.46 6.10
C LEU A 139 -12.89 -6.19 7.02
N ARG A 140 -13.52 -5.00 6.94
CA ARG A 140 -14.56 -4.59 7.90
C ARG A 140 -15.95 -4.45 7.31
N LYS A 141 -16.08 -4.25 5.99
CA LYS A 141 -17.34 -3.80 5.38
C LYS A 141 -17.75 -4.68 4.21
N LYS A 142 -18.33 -5.86 4.50
CA LYS A 142 -18.90 -6.75 3.47
C LYS A 142 -19.92 -6.02 2.59
N GLU A 143 -20.70 -5.11 3.18
CA GLU A 143 -21.67 -4.28 2.48
C GLU A 143 -21.04 -3.28 1.48
N LYS A 144 -19.71 -3.17 1.45
CA LYS A 144 -18.97 -2.31 0.51
C LYS A 144 -18.31 -3.09 -0.62
N GLU A 145 -18.51 -4.40 -0.71
CA GLU A 145 -17.95 -5.26 -1.77
C GLU A 145 -18.29 -4.76 -3.18
N THR A 146 -19.49 -4.22 -3.38
CA THR A 146 -19.94 -3.70 -4.68
C THR A 146 -19.35 -2.33 -5.04
N THR A 147 -18.68 -1.65 -4.09
CA THR A 147 -18.15 -0.31 -4.35
C THR A 147 -16.91 -0.36 -5.23
N GLU A 148 -16.78 0.60 -6.15
CA GLU A 148 -15.60 0.72 -7.03
C GLU A 148 -14.29 0.75 -6.24
N TYR A 149 -14.28 1.39 -5.07
CA TYR A 149 -13.09 1.48 -4.22
C TYR A 149 -12.68 0.14 -3.60
N TYR A 150 -13.67 -0.69 -3.22
CA TYR A 150 -13.42 -2.05 -2.74
C TYR A 150 -12.82 -2.90 -3.86
N GLN A 151 -13.48 -2.94 -5.01
CA GLN A 151 -13.05 -3.73 -6.17
C GLN A 151 -11.68 -3.28 -6.69
N PHE A 152 -11.41 -1.97 -6.70
CA PHE A 152 -10.09 -1.44 -7.01
C PHE A 152 -9.02 -1.95 -6.04
N THR A 153 -9.33 -1.99 -4.74
CA THR A 153 -8.36 -2.45 -3.73
C THR A 153 -8.11 -3.94 -3.87
N LEU A 154 -9.16 -4.76 -3.98
CA LEU A 154 -9.07 -6.21 -4.13
C LEU A 154 -8.26 -6.59 -5.37
N ASN A 155 -8.63 -6.05 -6.53
CA ASN A 155 -7.97 -6.35 -7.80
C ASN A 155 -6.47 -5.98 -7.78
N ASN A 156 -6.08 -4.89 -7.09
CA ASN A 156 -4.66 -4.54 -6.96
C ASN A 156 -3.89 -5.50 -6.04
N LEU A 157 -4.53 -6.04 -5.01
CA LEU A 157 -3.94 -7.03 -4.11
C LEU A 157 -3.79 -8.39 -4.80
N GLU A 158 -4.85 -8.91 -5.42
CA GLU A 158 -4.83 -10.18 -6.15
C GLU A 158 -3.74 -10.16 -7.23
N LYS A 159 -3.72 -9.09 -8.03
CA LYS A 159 -2.71 -8.90 -9.06
C LYS A 159 -1.30 -8.90 -8.47
N MET A 160 -1.09 -8.27 -7.32
CA MET A 160 0.21 -8.25 -6.66
C MET A 160 0.61 -9.66 -6.26
N GLU A 161 -0.26 -10.41 -5.58
CA GLU A 161 0.01 -11.77 -5.14
C GLU A 161 0.33 -12.72 -6.29
N THR A 162 -0.36 -12.63 -7.43
CA THR A 162 -0.07 -13.50 -8.59
C THR A 162 1.33 -13.28 -9.18
N LYS A 163 1.97 -12.13 -8.94
CA LYS A 163 3.26 -11.78 -9.55
C LYS A 163 4.45 -11.86 -8.59
N VAL A 164 4.21 -12.13 -7.31
CA VAL A 164 5.22 -12.14 -6.25
C VAL A 164 5.47 -13.58 -5.84
#